data_AF-A0A7J9KFN6-F1
#
_entry.id   AF-A0A7J9KFN6-F1
#
_cell.length_a   1.000
_cell.length_b   1.000
_cell.length_c   1.000
_cell.angle_alpha   90.00
_cell.angle_beta   90.00
_cell.angle_gamma   90.00
#
_symmetry.space_group_name_H-M   'P 1'
#
loop_
_entity.id
_entity.type
_entity.pdbx_description
1 polymer ?
#
loop_
_entity_poly.entity_id
_entity_poly.type
_entity_poly.pdbx_seq_one_letter_code
_entity_poly.pdbx_strand_id
1 'polypeptide(L)' 'MALYELVFFDLSNPVIDLMWRQGIFVITLMTHLGITNSWGGWSITGRTITNSGI' A
#
# COMPACT_ATOMS: atom_id res chain seq x y z
N MET A 1 -6.79 -6.20 11.41
CA MET A 1 -7.37 -5.44 10.28
C MET A 1 -6.30 -5.09 9.23
N ALA A 2 -5.20 -4.42 9.60
CA ALA A 2 -4.12 -4.08 8.67
C ALA A 2 -3.55 -5.27 7.87
N LEU A 3 -3.31 -6.43 8.52
CA LEU A 3 -2.82 -7.63 7.82
C LEU A 3 -3.84 -8.21 6.84
N TYR A 4 -5.14 -8.08 7.11
CA TYR A 4 -6.19 -8.52 6.19
C TYR A 4 -6.20 -7.64 4.94
N GLU A 5 -6.18 -6.32 5.16
CA GLU A 5 -6.08 -5.36 4.06
C GLU A 5 -4.80 -5.58 3.25
N LEU A 6 -3.65 -5.88 3.88
CA LEU A 6 -2.40 -6.12 3.16
C LEU A 6 -2.48 -7.34 2.22
N VAL A 7 -3.18 -8.40 2.62
CA VAL A 7 -3.34 -9.62 1.82
C VAL A 7 -4.30 -9.41 0.65
N PHE A 8 -5.31 -8.55 0.80
CA PHE A 8 -6.30 -8.24 -0.24
C PHE A 8 -5.99 -6.99 -1.06
N PHE A 9 -4.96 -6.23 -0.70
CA PHE A 9 -4.56 -5.01 -1.41
C PHE A 9 -3.90 -5.33 -2.74
N ASP A 10 -4.40 -4.73 -3.83
CA ASP A 10 -3.81 -4.84 -5.17
C ASP A 10 -3.17 -3.52 -5.60
N LEU A 11 -1.91 -3.59 -6.04
CA LEU A 11 -1.13 -2.45 -6.54
C LEU A 11 -0.93 -2.48 -8.05
N SER A 12 -1.62 -3.38 -8.77
CA SER A 12 -1.43 -3.54 -10.20
C SER A 12 -1.81 -2.28 -10.99
N ASN A 13 -2.79 -1.51 -10.52
CA ASN A 13 -3.30 -0.33 -11.24
C ASN A 13 -3.51 0.90 -10.34
N PRO A 14 -2.43 1.54 -9.85
CA PRO A 14 -2.51 2.61 -8.85
C PRO A 14 -3.15 3.92 -9.36
N VAL A 15 -3.43 4.06 -10.66
CA VAL A 15 -4.10 5.24 -11.25
C VAL A 15 -5.63 5.09 -11.25
N ILE A 16 -6.12 3.88 -11.56
CA ILE A 16 -7.54 3.62 -11.76
C ILE A 16 -8.14 2.98 -10.51
N ASP A 17 -7.41 2.05 -9.90
CA ASP A 17 -7.85 1.29 -8.72
C ASP A 17 -7.03 1.69 -7.50
N LEU A 18 -7.39 2.86 -6.97
CA LEU A 18 -6.77 3.44 -5.78
C LEU A 18 -7.32 2.78 -4.51
N MET A 19 -6.60 2.94 -3.40
CA MET A 19 -6.90 2.35 -2.08
C MET A 19 -8.35 2.58 -1.60
N TRP A 20 -8.92 3.76 -1.89
CA TRP A 20 -10.30 4.12 -1.52
C TRP A 20 -11.37 3.37 -2.33
N ARG A 21 -11.06 2.92 -3.56
CA ARG A 21 -11.98 2.12 -4.39
C ARG A 21 -11.98 0.65 -3.99
N GLN A 22 -10.87 0.16 -3.43
CA GLN A 22 -10.73 -1.20 -2.93
C GLN A 22 -11.32 -1.40 -1.52
N GLY A 23 -11.87 -0.36 -0.90
CA GLY A 23 -12.45 -0.45 0.45
C GLY A 23 -11.42 -0.62 1.55
N ILE A 24 -10.18 -0.17 1.32
CA ILE A 24 -9.07 -0.30 2.28
C ILE A 24 -8.98 0.96 3.13
N PHE A 25 -9.11 0.79 4.45
CA PHE A 25 -9.20 1.89 5.40
C PHE A 25 -7.91 2.09 6.20
N VAL A 26 -7.35 1.01 6.76
CA VAL A 26 -6.20 1.08 7.66
C VAL A 26 -4.91 1.40 6.91
N ILE A 27 -4.67 0.80 5.73
CA ILE A 27 -3.49 1.14 4.91
C ILE A 27 -3.57 2.60 4.43
N THR A 28 -4.77 3.09 4.11
CA THR A 28 -5.00 4.49 3.70
C THR A 28 -4.67 5.49 4.83
N LEU A 29 -4.86 5.08 6.09
CA LEU A 29 -4.43 5.88 7.24
C LEU A 29 -2.91 5.83 7.43
N MET A 30 -2.30 4.66 7.27
CA MET A 30 -0.85 4.47 7.37
C MET A 30 -0.10 5.28 6.31
N THR A 31 -0.63 5.37 5.09
CA THR A 31 -0.06 6.22 4.03
C THR A 31 -0.13 7.70 4.34
N HIS A 32 -1.23 8.15 4.94
CA HIS A 32 -1.34 9.54 5.39
C HIS A 32 -0.32 9.87 6.49
N LEU A 33 0.09 8.89 7.28
CA LEU A 33 1.17 9.01 8.28
C LEU A 33 2.58 8.84 7.69
N GLY A 34 2.71 8.65 6.36
CA GLY A 34 3.98 8.56 5.65
C GLY A 34 4.52 7.13 5.46
N ILE A 35 3.79 6.10 5.88
CA ILE A 35 4.16 4.70 5.66
C ILE A 35 3.76 4.32 4.24
N THR A 36 4.72 4.34 3.32
CA THR A 36 4.46 4.18 1.88
C THR A 36 5.18 2.98 1.23
N ASN A 37 6.00 2.28 2.01
CA ASN A 37 6.93 1.28 1.53
C ASN A 37 6.68 -0.07 2.20
N SER A 38 6.72 -1.16 1.42
CA SER A 38 6.56 -2.52 1.91
C SER A 38 7.88 -3.29 1.88
N TRP A 39 8.08 -4.19 2.84
CA TRP A 39 9.18 -5.16 2.79
C TRP A 39 9.11 -6.10 1.57
N GLY A 40 7.94 -6.20 0.93
CA GLY A 40 7.75 -6.92 -0.33
C GLY A 40 8.34 -6.22 -1.56
N GLY A 41 9.08 -5.11 -1.39
CA GLY A 41 9.76 -4.41 -2.47
C GLY A 41 8.88 -3.51 -3.33
N TRP A 42 7.64 -3.24 -2.90
CA TRP A 42 6.69 -2.35 -3.56
C TRP A 42 6.37 -1.11 -2.73
N SER A 43 6.16 0.02 -3.41
CA SER A 43 5.66 1.27 -2.83
C SER A 43 4.25 1.56 -3.33
N ILE A 44 3.49 2.32 -2.54
CA ILE A 44 2.11 2.70 -2.87
C ILE A 44 2.01 3.62 -4.10
N THR A 45 3.12 4.25 -4.48
CA THR A 45 3.24 5.00 -5.74
C THR A 45 3.54 4.11 -6.96
N GLY A 46 3.59 2.79 -6.79
CA GLY A 46 3.91 1.83 -7.86
C GLY A 46 5.41 1.71 -8.18
N ARG A 47 6.30 2.32 -7.39
CA ARG A 47 7.75 2.14 -7.55
C ARG A 47 8.24 0.86 -6.87
N THR A 48 9.21 0.22 -7.49
CA THR A 48 10.02 -0.84 -6.85
C THR A 48 11.01 -0.20 -5.88
N ILE A 49 11.12 -0.78 -4.69
CA ILE A 49 11.98 -0.31 -3.60
C ILE A 49 12.91 -1.42 -3.16
N THR A 50 14.18 -1.09 -2.97
CA THR A 50 15.22 -2.04 -2.55
C THR A 50 15.45 -2.02 -1.05
N ASN A 51 15.07 -0.94 -0.36
CA ASN A 51 15.18 -0.81 1.08
C ASN A 51 13.96 -0.08 1.63
N SER A 52 13.13 -0.80 2.38
CA SER A 52 11.92 -0.28 3.01
C SER A 52 12.11 0.07 4.48
N GLY A 53 13.33 -0.03 5.01
CA GLY A 53 13.60 0.19 6.44
C GLY A 53 13.10 -0.96 7.32
N ILE A 54 12.86 -0.64 8.60
CA ILE A 54 12.40 -1.57 9.64
C ILE A 54 10.94 -1.25 9.95
#